data_AF-A0A2D7JVQ6-F1
#
_entry.id   AF-A0A2D7JVQ6-F1
#
_cell.length_a   1.000
_cell.length_b   1.000
_cell.length_c   1.000
_cell.angle_alpha   90.00
_cell.angle_beta   90.00
_cell.angle_gamma   90.00
#
_symmetry.space_group_name_H-M   'P 1'
#
loop_
_entity.id
_entity.type
_entity.pdbx_description
1 polymer ?
#
loop_
_entity_poly.entity_id
_entity_poly.type
_entity_poly.pdbx_seq_one_letter_code
_entity_poly.pdbx_strand_id
1 'polypeptide(L)'
;MPTYEHIGEFDMPAERVWQWYDSPGAFRRIMPEWEGITPLQAGALKNGEKTKFKVSIGPIKQKWIAEHHDVVQGEVFHDRMIKGPFGAWEHEHRFLPVDASSSKIHDTVQWKLPFHVLTWWTAPFTVKGRMDQMFAYRTTRVHSDLKRIAEFDHMPRQKVLVSGSTGLIGMQLCAFLAAAGHHITRLIRPTTRLPPDASNDAVVVWDDLKGEVLKGDLNGFDTVIHMAGAGIGDKRWNKKRKQIIEESRTVPTKNLTTLLGKLDHPPKAFISGSAIGFYGNRKEKLLDETSEGGDNFLAKTVRNWEQAAQPSVEAGIRTVWIRT
;
A
#
# COMPACT_ATOMS: atom_id res chain seq x y z
N MET A 1 -33.73 -1.26 -9.26
CA MET A 1 -32.40 -1.87 -9.35
C MET A 1 -32.21 -2.70 -8.09
N PRO A 2 -31.61 -3.91 -8.13
CA PRO A 2 -31.21 -4.59 -6.91
C PRO A 2 -30.43 -3.64 -5.99
N THR A 3 -30.74 -3.68 -4.71
CA THR A 3 -30.07 -2.91 -3.66
C THR A 3 -29.29 -3.86 -2.77
N TYR A 4 -28.06 -3.50 -2.48
CA TYR A 4 -27.20 -4.15 -1.49
C TYR A 4 -26.91 -3.15 -0.37
N GLU A 5 -26.96 -3.60 0.87
CA GLU A 5 -26.68 -2.78 2.05
C GLU A 5 -25.62 -3.46 2.91
N HIS A 6 -24.71 -2.64 3.46
CA HIS A 6 -23.71 -3.07 4.42
C HIS A 6 -23.51 -1.98 5.48
N ILE A 7 -23.36 -2.38 6.74
CA ILE A 7 -23.06 -1.46 7.84
C ILE A 7 -21.70 -1.83 8.41
N GLY A 8 -20.77 -0.89 8.35
CA GLY A 8 -19.48 -0.97 9.04
C GLY A 8 -19.53 -0.15 10.33
N GLU A 9 -19.07 -0.71 11.44
CA GLU A 9 -19.01 -0.02 12.73
C GLU A 9 -17.56 0.35 13.08
N PHE A 10 -17.38 1.54 13.65
CA PHE A 10 -16.07 2.11 13.96
C PHE A 10 -16.06 2.73 15.35
N ASP A 11 -15.05 2.36 16.15
CA ASP A 11 -14.77 2.96 17.46
C ASP A 11 -14.06 4.32 17.32
N MET A 12 -14.51 5.14 16.36
CA MET A 12 -13.98 6.46 16.05
C MET A 12 -15.12 7.42 15.68
N PRO A 13 -14.99 8.74 15.94
CA PRO A 13 -15.97 9.74 15.51
C PRO A 13 -16.16 9.75 13.99
N ALA A 14 -17.38 10.00 13.52
CA ALA A 14 -17.73 10.00 12.09
C ALA A 14 -16.82 10.92 11.26
N GLU A 15 -16.49 12.11 11.78
CA GLU A 15 -15.57 13.05 11.15
C GLU A 15 -14.18 12.43 10.91
N ARG A 16 -13.67 11.63 11.85
CA ARG A 16 -12.35 11.01 11.72
C ARG A 16 -12.36 9.92 10.63
N VAL A 17 -13.43 9.15 10.56
CA VAL A 17 -13.63 8.15 9.51
C VAL A 17 -13.75 8.84 8.14
N TRP A 18 -14.50 9.95 8.05
CA TRP A 18 -14.58 10.77 6.84
C TRP A 18 -13.21 11.29 6.38
N GLN A 19 -12.45 11.92 7.28
CA GLN A 19 -11.12 12.45 6.98
C GLN A 19 -10.18 11.36 6.45
N TRP A 20 -10.28 10.14 6.97
CA TRP A 20 -9.52 9.01 6.44
C TRP A 20 -9.98 8.63 5.03
N TYR A 21 -11.28 8.59 4.75
CA TYR A 21 -11.80 8.30 3.40
C TYR A 21 -11.39 9.35 2.36
N ASP A 22 -11.30 10.62 2.75
CA ASP A 22 -10.85 11.73 1.88
C ASP A 22 -9.31 11.84 1.80
N SER A 23 -8.57 10.97 2.50
CA SER A 23 -7.10 11.06 2.56
C SER A 23 -6.41 10.45 1.33
N PRO A 24 -5.20 10.93 0.97
CA PRO A 24 -4.40 10.31 -0.07
C PRO A 24 -4.08 8.85 0.27
N GLY A 25 -4.40 7.93 -0.64
CA GLY A 25 -4.12 6.51 -0.46
C GLY A 25 -5.30 5.70 0.10
N ALA A 26 -6.32 6.33 0.68
CA ALA A 26 -7.51 5.66 1.21
C ALA A 26 -8.16 4.73 0.17
N PHE A 27 -8.37 5.23 -1.06
CA PHE A 27 -8.91 4.43 -2.16
C PHE A 27 -8.08 3.17 -2.42
N ARG A 28 -6.74 3.26 -2.39
CA ARG A 28 -5.88 2.09 -2.57
C ARG A 28 -5.98 1.10 -1.41
N ARG A 29 -6.17 1.59 -0.18
CA ARG A 29 -6.31 0.74 1.02
C ARG A 29 -7.59 -0.07 1.00
N ILE A 30 -8.71 0.55 0.64
CA ILE A 30 -10.03 -0.11 0.66
C ILE A 30 -10.28 -1.05 -0.52
N MET A 31 -9.43 -1.03 -1.57
CA MET A 31 -9.58 -1.92 -2.72
C MET A 31 -8.94 -3.29 -2.43
N PRO A 32 -9.73 -4.39 -2.35
CA PRO A 32 -9.16 -5.72 -2.14
C PRO A 32 -8.33 -6.17 -3.34
N GLU A 33 -7.18 -6.80 -3.10
CA GLU A 33 -6.24 -7.16 -4.17
C GLU A 33 -6.79 -8.26 -5.11
N TRP A 34 -7.66 -9.14 -4.60
CA TRP A 34 -8.27 -10.21 -5.40
C TRP A 34 -9.33 -9.72 -6.39
N GLU A 35 -9.81 -8.49 -6.26
CA GLU A 35 -10.78 -7.89 -7.18
C GLU A 35 -10.16 -7.53 -8.55
N GLY A 36 -8.83 -7.62 -8.67
CA GLY A 36 -8.13 -7.31 -9.92
C GLY A 36 -8.26 -5.83 -10.33
N ILE A 37 -8.51 -4.97 -9.34
CA ILE A 37 -8.67 -3.53 -9.50
C ILE A 37 -7.30 -2.86 -9.50
N THR A 38 -7.02 -2.09 -10.55
CA THR A 38 -5.83 -1.23 -10.63
C THR A 38 -6.26 0.23 -10.57
N PRO A 39 -6.03 0.93 -9.45
CA PRO A 39 -6.25 2.36 -9.35
C PRO A 39 -5.48 3.12 -10.44
N LEU A 40 -6.12 4.09 -11.07
CA LEU A 40 -5.48 5.02 -12.01
C LEU A 40 -5.49 6.45 -11.50
N GLN A 41 -6.56 6.84 -10.82
CA GLN A 41 -6.76 8.16 -10.23
C GLN A 41 -7.80 8.00 -9.12
N ALA A 42 -7.54 8.59 -7.96
CA ALA A 42 -8.55 8.77 -6.91
C ALA A 42 -8.94 10.25 -6.90
N GLY A 43 -10.23 10.53 -7.09
CA GLY A 43 -10.76 11.89 -6.92
C GLY A 43 -10.90 12.22 -5.43
N ALA A 44 -10.83 13.50 -5.08
CA ALA A 44 -11.21 13.94 -3.73
C ALA A 44 -12.71 13.71 -3.51
N LEU A 45 -13.16 13.65 -2.25
CA LEU A 45 -14.59 13.62 -1.94
C LEU A 45 -15.22 14.99 -2.15
N LYS A 46 -15.44 15.35 -3.42
CA LYS A 46 -16.07 16.60 -3.88
C LYS A 46 -16.94 16.32 -5.10
N ASN A 47 -18.02 17.08 -5.25
CA ASN A 47 -18.93 16.94 -6.38
C ASN A 47 -18.20 17.11 -7.73
N GLY A 48 -18.39 16.16 -8.64
CA GLY A 48 -17.80 16.14 -9.98
C GLY A 48 -16.39 15.54 -10.06
N GLU A 49 -15.74 15.24 -8.93
CA GLU A 49 -14.46 14.55 -8.91
C GLU A 49 -14.59 13.11 -9.40
N LYS A 50 -13.53 12.61 -10.05
CA LYS A 50 -13.57 11.32 -10.75
C LYS A 50 -12.53 10.36 -10.25
N THR A 51 -13.01 9.21 -9.78
CA THR A 51 -12.17 8.05 -9.46
C THR A 51 -12.13 7.12 -10.67
N LYS A 52 -10.93 6.80 -11.15
CA LYS A 52 -10.69 5.99 -12.34
C LYS A 52 -9.87 4.77 -11.96
N PHE A 53 -10.30 3.61 -12.40
CA PHE A 53 -9.57 2.36 -12.18
C PHE A 53 -9.78 1.39 -13.35
N LYS A 54 -8.93 0.37 -13.44
CA LYS A 54 -9.13 -0.76 -14.35
C LYS A 54 -9.64 -1.94 -13.55
N VAL A 55 -10.66 -2.63 -14.06
CA VAL A 55 -11.15 -3.90 -13.52
C VAL A 55 -10.74 -5.01 -14.46
N SER A 56 -10.20 -6.09 -13.91
CA SER A 56 -9.86 -7.31 -14.65
C SER A 56 -11.00 -8.32 -14.51
N ILE A 57 -11.70 -8.59 -15.61
CA ILE A 57 -12.80 -9.57 -15.68
C ILE A 57 -12.31 -10.72 -16.55
N GLY A 58 -11.71 -11.72 -15.91
CA GLY A 58 -11.00 -12.79 -16.62
C GLY A 58 -9.90 -12.20 -17.53
N PRO A 59 -9.88 -12.51 -18.84
CA PRO A 59 -8.87 -11.99 -19.76
C PRO A 59 -9.10 -10.51 -20.18
N ILE A 60 -10.27 -9.93 -19.89
CA ILE A 60 -10.65 -8.60 -20.34
C ILE A 60 -10.31 -7.55 -19.28
N LYS A 61 -9.67 -6.46 -19.70
CA LYS A 61 -9.42 -5.29 -18.86
C LYS A 61 -10.29 -4.13 -19.32
N GLN A 62 -11.18 -3.66 -18.45
CA GLN A 62 -12.06 -2.53 -18.75
C GLN A 62 -11.79 -1.36 -17.80
N LYS A 63 -11.87 -0.14 -18.34
CA LYS A 63 -11.76 1.09 -17.54
C LYS A 63 -13.11 1.38 -16.87
N TRP A 64 -13.08 1.57 -15.56
CA TRP A 64 -14.16 2.11 -14.76
C TRP A 64 -13.89 3.59 -14.46
N ILE A 65 -14.91 4.42 -14.62
CA ILE A 65 -14.92 5.84 -14.24
C ILE A 65 -16.12 6.05 -13.33
N ALA A 66 -15.86 6.30 -12.04
CA ALA A 66 -16.85 6.73 -11.07
C ALA A 66 -16.75 8.25 -10.87
N GLU A 67 -17.88 8.90 -10.66
CA GLU A 67 -17.96 10.34 -10.36
C GLU A 67 -18.66 10.53 -9.02
N HIS A 68 -18.06 11.34 -8.15
CA HIS A 68 -18.62 11.67 -6.84
C HIS A 68 -19.69 12.75 -6.99
N HIS A 69 -20.84 12.60 -6.33
CA HIS A 69 -21.91 13.61 -6.27
C HIS A 69 -22.66 13.58 -4.94
N ASP A 70 -23.52 14.59 -4.73
CA ASP A 70 -24.29 14.82 -3.52
C ASP A 70 -23.44 14.68 -2.24
N VAL A 71 -22.21 15.21 -2.32
CA VAL A 71 -21.23 15.20 -1.23
C VAL A 71 -21.62 16.25 -0.19
N VAL A 72 -21.88 15.79 1.04
CA VAL A 72 -22.00 16.61 2.24
C VAL A 72 -20.86 16.21 3.18
N GLN A 73 -19.92 17.14 3.40
CA GLN A 73 -18.70 16.87 4.13
C GLN A 73 -18.98 16.35 5.53
N GLY A 74 -18.39 15.19 5.88
CA GLY A 74 -18.55 14.54 7.17
C GLY A 74 -19.80 13.68 7.30
N GLU A 75 -20.71 13.72 6.33
CA GLU A 75 -22.03 13.07 6.43
C GLU A 75 -22.28 12.03 5.33
N VAL A 76 -22.12 12.39 4.06
CA VAL A 76 -22.46 11.48 2.95
C VAL A 76 -21.72 11.83 1.67
N PHE A 77 -21.41 10.83 0.86
CA PHE A 77 -21.07 11.00 -0.55
C PHE A 77 -21.63 9.85 -1.39
N HIS A 78 -21.85 10.12 -2.68
CA HIS A 78 -22.36 9.13 -3.63
C HIS A 78 -21.39 8.96 -4.79
N ASP A 79 -21.22 7.73 -5.24
CA ASP A 79 -20.38 7.37 -6.38
C ASP A 79 -21.22 6.71 -7.47
N ARG A 80 -21.39 7.41 -8.59
CA ARG A 80 -22.05 6.86 -9.78
C ARG A 80 -21.06 6.41 -10.83
N MET A 81 -21.30 5.26 -11.45
CA MET A 81 -20.50 4.80 -12.57
C MET A 81 -20.92 5.51 -13.87
N ILE A 82 -20.00 6.32 -14.39
CA ILE A 82 -20.13 6.98 -15.71
C ILE A 82 -19.79 6.00 -16.84
N LYS A 83 -18.78 5.14 -16.60
CA LYS A 83 -18.35 4.11 -17.55
C LYS A 83 -17.84 2.91 -16.77
N GLY A 84 -18.23 1.70 -17.16
CA GLY A 84 -17.73 0.50 -16.51
C GLY A 84 -18.43 -0.76 -17.02
N PRO A 85 -18.25 -1.89 -16.30
CA PRO A 85 -18.75 -3.19 -16.72
C PRO A 85 -20.23 -3.43 -16.38
N PHE A 86 -20.82 -2.60 -15.53
CA PHE A 86 -22.23 -2.68 -15.16
C PHE A 86 -23.11 -1.87 -16.13
N GLY A 87 -24.40 -2.18 -16.17
CA GLY A 87 -25.40 -1.34 -16.85
C GLY A 87 -25.70 -0.05 -16.07
N ALA A 88 -25.58 -0.10 -14.74
CA ALA A 88 -25.62 1.05 -13.83
C ALA A 88 -24.97 0.64 -12.49
N TRP A 89 -24.38 1.60 -11.80
CA TRP A 89 -23.85 1.45 -10.44
C TRP A 89 -23.94 2.79 -9.74
N GLU A 90 -24.57 2.78 -8.58
CA GLU A 90 -24.80 3.91 -7.68
C GLU A 90 -24.43 3.43 -6.27
N HIS A 91 -23.54 4.14 -5.58
CA HIS A 91 -23.09 3.74 -4.25
C HIS A 91 -23.12 4.94 -3.32
N GLU A 92 -24.02 4.91 -2.33
CA GLU A 92 -24.07 5.86 -1.23
C GLU A 92 -23.18 5.39 -0.07
N HIS A 93 -22.37 6.31 0.44
CA HIS A 93 -21.57 6.16 1.65
C HIS A 93 -22.06 7.15 2.70
N ARG A 94 -22.85 6.72 3.69
CA ARG A 94 -23.37 7.58 4.75
C ARG A 94 -22.67 7.35 6.08
N PHE A 95 -22.10 8.40 6.64
CA PHE A 95 -21.39 8.43 7.92
C PHE A 95 -22.38 8.86 9.01
N LEU A 96 -22.65 7.96 9.93
CA LEU A 96 -23.65 8.13 10.97
C LEU A 96 -22.94 8.16 12.33
N PRO A 97 -22.93 9.29 13.06
CA PRO A 97 -22.46 9.31 14.44
C PRO A 97 -23.39 8.46 15.30
N VAL A 98 -22.81 7.60 16.14
CA VAL A 98 -23.55 6.85 17.18
C VAL A 98 -23.44 7.59 18.51
N ASP A 99 -22.22 8.02 18.84
CA ASP A 99 -21.92 8.88 19.97
C ASP A 99 -20.68 9.76 19.66
N ALA A 100 -20.11 10.43 20.66
CA ALA A 100 -18.96 11.31 20.49
C ALA A 100 -17.66 10.59 20.09
N SER A 101 -17.60 9.26 20.27
CA SER A 101 -16.42 8.42 20.10
C SER A 101 -16.60 7.29 19.08
N SER A 102 -17.82 7.03 18.63
CA SER A 102 -18.13 5.93 17.71
C SER A 102 -19.06 6.35 16.56
N SER A 103 -18.98 5.62 15.46
CA SER A 103 -19.75 5.89 14.25
C SER A 103 -20.01 4.63 13.43
N LYS A 104 -20.91 4.75 12.47
CA LYS A 104 -21.21 3.72 11.47
C LYS A 104 -21.05 4.31 10.08
N ILE A 105 -20.62 3.50 9.13
CA ILE A 105 -20.83 3.76 7.71
C ILE A 105 -21.95 2.85 7.24
N HIS A 106 -23.03 3.44 6.73
CA HIS A 106 -24.05 2.72 6.00
C HIS A 106 -23.76 2.86 4.50
N ASP A 107 -23.38 1.73 3.89
CA ASP A 107 -23.14 1.60 2.46
C ASP A 107 -24.39 1.07 1.76
N THR A 108 -24.93 1.81 0.79
CA THR A 108 -26.05 1.36 -0.05
C THR A 108 -25.63 1.35 -1.51
N VAL A 109 -25.63 0.18 -2.14
CA VAL A 109 -25.26 0.01 -3.55
C VAL A 109 -26.48 -0.41 -4.37
N GLN A 110 -26.83 0.42 -5.35
CA GLN A 110 -27.81 0.06 -6.37
C GLN A 110 -27.08 -0.22 -7.68
N TRP A 111 -27.38 -1.34 -8.32
CA TRP A 111 -26.66 -1.75 -9.53
C TRP A 111 -27.58 -2.41 -10.56
N LYS A 112 -27.12 -2.47 -11.80
CA LYS A 112 -27.78 -3.15 -12.90
C LYS A 112 -26.76 -3.94 -13.71
N LEU A 113 -27.05 -5.19 -14.04
CA LEU A 113 -26.21 -5.98 -14.95
C LEU A 113 -26.25 -5.40 -16.37
N PRO A 114 -25.18 -5.56 -17.17
CA PRO A 114 -25.24 -5.28 -18.59
C PRO A 114 -26.25 -6.23 -19.29
N PHE A 115 -26.87 -5.79 -20.38
CA PHE A 115 -27.85 -6.60 -21.14
C PHE A 115 -27.17 -7.71 -21.99
N HIS A 116 -27.65 -8.97 -21.81
CA HIS A 116 -27.53 -10.28 -22.54
C HIS A 116 -26.34 -10.55 -23.51
N VAL A 117 -25.72 -11.74 -23.61
CA VAL A 117 -26.21 -13.14 -23.69
C VAL A 117 -25.03 -14.10 -23.34
N LEU A 118 -25.28 -15.28 -22.76
CA LEU A 118 -24.35 -16.43 -22.56
C LEU A 118 -23.61 -16.71 -21.22
N THR A 119 -23.57 -15.88 -20.17
CA THR A 119 -22.94 -16.31 -18.88
C THR A 119 -23.72 -15.97 -17.59
N TRP A 120 -24.97 -15.51 -17.69
CA TRP A 120 -25.68 -14.85 -16.58
C TRP A 120 -26.28 -15.77 -15.49
N TRP A 121 -26.44 -17.07 -15.72
CA TRP A 121 -27.23 -17.95 -14.83
C TRP A 121 -26.59 -18.24 -13.45
N THR A 122 -25.38 -17.75 -13.15
CA THR A 122 -24.77 -17.79 -11.81
C THR A 122 -24.53 -16.41 -11.17
N ALA A 123 -24.88 -15.32 -11.85
CA ALA A 123 -24.50 -13.95 -11.44
C ALA A 123 -25.16 -13.44 -10.13
N PRO A 124 -26.46 -13.68 -9.84
CA PRO A 124 -27.06 -13.14 -8.60
C PRO A 124 -26.49 -13.78 -7.32
N PHE A 125 -26.22 -15.09 -7.36
CA PHE A 125 -25.70 -15.84 -6.21
C PHE A 125 -24.21 -15.59 -5.94
N THR A 126 -23.45 -15.18 -6.97
CA THR A 126 -22.01 -14.88 -6.86
C THR A 126 -21.72 -13.41 -6.55
N VAL A 127 -22.62 -12.48 -6.93
CA VAL A 127 -22.43 -11.05 -6.67
C VAL A 127 -22.62 -10.72 -5.19
N LYS A 128 -23.68 -11.19 -4.52
CA LYS A 128 -23.90 -10.88 -3.10
C LYS A 128 -22.75 -11.37 -2.22
N GLY A 129 -22.33 -12.63 -2.36
CA GLY A 129 -21.23 -13.18 -1.56
C GLY A 129 -19.90 -12.45 -1.78
N ARG A 130 -19.62 -12.03 -3.03
CA ARG A 130 -18.46 -11.20 -3.35
C ARG A 130 -18.57 -9.78 -2.77
N MET A 131 -19.76 -9.17 -2.80
CA MET A 131 -20.03 -7.89 -2.16
C MET A 131 -19.86 -7.99 -0.64
N ASP A 132 -20.42 -9.02 0.01
CA ASP A 132 -20.24 -9.29 1.44
C ASP A 132 -18.76 -9.39 1.80
N GLN A 133 -17.98 -10.15 1.03
CA GLN A 133 -16.54 -10.27 1.25
C GLN A 133 -15.80 -8.94 1.05
N MET A 134 -16.14 -8.20 0.00
CA MET A 134 -15.52 -6.90 -0.31
C MET A 134 -15.81 -5.87 0.79
N PHE A 135 -17.06 -5.72 1.22
CA PHE A 135 -17.45 -4.75 2.24
C PHE A 135 -16.96 -5.13 3.65
N ALA A 136 -16.93 -6.43 3.97
CA ALA A 136 -16.27 -6.91 5.19
C ALA A 136 -14.77 -6.58 5.20
N TYR A 137 -14.07 -6.78 4.07
CA TYR A 137 -12.68 -6.37 3.92
C TYR A 137 -12.50 -4.86 4.10
N ARG A 138 -13.33 -4.04 3.41
CA ARG A 138 -13.28 -2.57 3.51
C ARG A 138 -13.42 -2.13 4.97
N THR A 139 -14.45 -2.62 5.66
CA THR A 139 -14.70 -2.32 7.08
C THR A 139 -13.50 -2.69 7.94
N THR A 140 -13.01 -3.93 7.83
CA THR A 140 -11.88 -4.43 8.62
C THR A 140 -10.61 -3.62 8.37
N ARG A 141 -10.37 -3.25 7.11
CA ARG A 141 -9.19 -2.46 6.70
C ARG A 141 -9.24 -1.04 7.26
N VAL A 142 -10.36 -0.35 7.08
CA VAL A 142 -10.57 1.01 7.59
C VAL A 142 -10.42 1.02 9.11
N HIS A 143 -11.08 0.07 9.81
CA HIS A 143 -10.98 -0.05 11.26
C HIS A 143 -9.54 -0.26 11.73
N SER A 144 -8.82 -1.20 11.10
CA SER A 144 -7.43 -1.49 11.45
C SER A 144 -6.50 -0.30 11.21
N ASP A 145 -6.69 0.42 10.11
CA ASP A 145 -5.89 1.58 9.77
C ASP A 145 -6.15 2.74 10.73
N LEU A 146 -7.42 3.08 10.98
CA LEU A 146 -7.81 4.12 11.92
C LEU A 146 -7.29 3.84 13.33
N LYS A 147 -7.46 2.62 13.83
CA LYS A 147 -6.95 2.20 15.14
C LYS A 147 -5.44 2.39 15.23
N ARG A 148 -4.70 1.91 14.23
CA ARG A 148 -3.25 2.05 14.20
C ARG A 148 -2.80 3.51 14.07
N ILE A 149 -3.50 4.34 13.31
CA ILE A 149 -3.17 5.76 13.17
C ILE A 149 -3.43 6.50 14.48
N ALA A 150 -4.56 6.24 15.13
CA ALA A 150 -4.94 6.85 16.40
C ALA A 150 -3.92 6.58 17.52
N GLU A 151 -3.34 5.37 17.58
CA GLU A 151 -2.26 5.03 18.52
C GLU A 151 -1.07 6.00 18.45
N PHE A 152 -0.81 6.61 17.28
CA PHE A 152 0.34 7.48 17.03
C PHE A 152 -0.05 8.93 16.71
N ASP A 153 -1.31 9.34 16.93
CA ASP A 153 -1.77 10.68 16.56
C ASP A 153 -1.07 11.81 17.32
N HIS A 154 -0.53 11.52 18.50
CA HIS A 154 0.26 12.42 19.31
C HIS A 154 1.68 12.68 18.76
N MET A 155 2.13 11.92 17.75
CA MET A 155 3.45 12.08 17.14
C MET A 155 3.41 12.98 15.90
N PRO A 156 4.49 13.73 15.61
CA PRO A 156 4.54 14.60 14.44
C PRO A 156 4.56 13.79 13.13
N ARG A 157 3.97 14.37 12.08
CA ARG A 157 3.99 13.77 10.74
C ARG A 157 5.39 13.86 10.14
N GLN A 158 5.90 12.73 9.66
CA GLN A 158 7.23 12.61 9.07
C GLN A 158 7.27 12.80 7.56
N LYS A 159 8.44 13.19 7.05
CA LYS A 159 8.86 13.02 5.66
C LYS A 159 9.56 11.68 5.49
N VAL A 160 8.97 10.79 4.71
CA VAL A 160 9.41 9.40 4.57
C VAL A 160 9.84 9.13 3.13
N LEU A 161 11.07 8.68 2.96
CA LEU A 161 11.59 8.21 1.66
C LEU A 161 11.47 6.69 1.58
N VAL A 162 10.81 6.17 0.54
CA VAL A 162 10.52 4.74 0.40
C VAL A 162 11.07 4.17 -0.91
N SER A 163 12.02 3.24 -0.82
CA SER A 163 12.42 2.41 -1.97
C SER A 163 11.61 1.12 -2.03
N GLY A 164 11.50 0.52 -3.21
CA GLY A 164 10.60 -0.65 -3.39
C GLY A 164 9.12 -0.27 -3.26
N SER A 165 8.81 1.03 -3.37
CA SER A 165 7.48 1.63 -3.22
C SER A 165 6.46 1.21 -4.29
N THR A 166 6.90 0.56 -5.37
CA THR A 166 6.06 -0.02 -6.42
C THR A 166 5.87 -1.53 -6.27
N GLY A 167 6.45 -2.15 -5.24
CA GLY A 167 6.27 -3.56 -4.93
C GLY A 167 4.99 -3.82 -4.12
N LEU A 168 4.67 -5.11 -3.92
CA LEU A 168 3.48 -5.57 -3.19
C LEU A 168 3.31 -4.87 -1.84
N ILE A 169 4.33 -4.95 -0.98
CA ILE A 169 4.31 -4.32 0.36
C ILE A 169 4.44 -2.79 0.25
N GLY A 170 5.36 -2.32 -0.59
CA GLY A 170 5.70 -0.89 -0.69
C GLY A 170 4.51 -0.02 -1.12
N MET A 171 3.67 -0.51 -2.05
CA MET A 171 2.48 0.21 -2.50
C MET A 171 1.47 0.41 -1.36
N GLN A 172 1.19 -0.64 -0.60
CA GLN A 172 0.26 -0.60 0.51
C GLN A 172 0.80 0.21 1.69
N LEU A 173 2.10 0.12 1.96
CA LEU A 173 2.77 0.93 2.98
C LEU A 173 2.71 2.43 2.64
N CYS A 174 3.03 2.80 1.40
CA CYS A 174 2.94 4.19 0.97
C CYS A 174 1.51 4.74 1.09
N ALA A 175 0.51 3.94 0.73
CA ALA A 175 -0.90 4.33 0.86
C ALA A 175 -1.32 4.50 2.32
N PHE A 176 -0.91 3.58 3.20
CA PHE A 176 -1.21 3.66 4.63
C PHE A 176 -0.57 4.89 5.28
N LEU A 177 0.72 5.13 5.03
CA LEU A 177 1.41 6.28 5.61
C LEU A 177 0.88 7.62 5.06
N ALA A 178 0.49 7.66 3.78
CA ALA A 178 -0.16 8.84 3.20
C ALA A 178 -1.53 9.10 3.82
N ALA A 179 -2.33 8.05 4.07
CA ALA A 179 -3.62 8.16 4.76
C ALA A 179 -3.46 8.61 6.22
N ALA A 180 -2.31 8.28 6.83
CA ALA A 180 -1.91 8.79 8.14
C ALA A 180 -1.36 10.23 8.10
N GLY A 181 -1.33 10.89 6.94
CA GLY A 181 -0.86 12.27 6.79
C GLY A 181 0.67 12.45 6.72
N HIS A 182 1.43 11.37 6.53
CA HIS A 182 2.89 11.48 6.29
C HIS A 182 3.19 11.94 4.85
N HIS A 183 4.32 12.61 4.68
CA HIS A 183 4.79 13.06 3.37
C HIS A 183 5.66 11.98 2.74
N ILE A 184 5.13 11.30 1.71
CA ILE A 184 5.80 10.15 1.09
C ILE A 184 6.52 10.55 -0.18
N THR A 185 7.83 10.35 -0.19
CA THR A 185 8.66 10.44 -1.40
C THR A 185 9.13 9.05 -1.82
N ARG A 186 9.05 8.75 -3.12
CA ARG A 186 9.43 7.44 -3.66
C ARG A 186 10.86 7.48 -4.17
N LEU A 187 11.72 6.59 -3.65
CA LEU A 187 13.06 6.37 -4.15
C LEU A 187 13.02 5.28 -5.23
N ILE A 188 13.24 5.64 -6.49
CA ILE A 188 13.04 4.74 -7.63
C ILE A 188 14.28 4.64 -8.53
N ARG A 189 14.48 3.47 -9.14
CA ARG A 189 15.47 3.31 -10.21
C ARG A 189 14.98 3.96 -11.52
N PRO A 190 15.87 4.35 -12.45
CA PRO A 190 15.50 4.88 -13.77
C PRO A 190 14.54 3.98 -14.56
N THR A 191 14.63 2.67 -14.36
CA THR A 191 13.79 1.68 -15.05
C THR A 191 12.43 1.46 -14.40
N THR A 192 12.17 2.08 -13.25
CA THR A 192 10.93 1.91 -12.49
C THR A 192 9.80 2.68 -13.16
N ARG A 193 8.70 1.98 -13.44
CA ARG A 193 7.45 2.62 -13.85
C ARG A 193 6.58 2.78 -12.62
N LEU A 194 6.23 4.02 -12.29
CA LEU A 194 5.29 4.28 -11.21
C LEU A 194 3.89 3.78 -11.59
N PRO A 195 3.12 3.27 -10.61
CA PRO A 195 1.73 2.95 -10.86
C PRO A 195 0.96 4.25 -11.18
N PRO A 196 -0.10 4.20 -12.01
CA PRO A 196 -0.70 5.42 -12.54
C PRO A 196 -1.34 6.35 -11.49
N ASP A 197 -1.69 5.80 -10.33
CA ASP A 197 -2.25 6.52 -9.17
C ASP A 197 -1.19 7.04 -8.19
N ALA A 198 0.11 6.78 -8.44
CA ALA A 198 1.17 7.43 -7.68
C ALA A 198 1.52 8.80 -8.27
N SER A 199 1.68 9.81 -7.40
CA SER A 199 2.19 11.13 -7.81
C SER A 199 3.62 11.03 -8.35
N ASN A 200 3.86 11.76 -9.44
CA ASN A 200 5.20 11.93 -10.04
C ASN A 200 6.01 13.07 -9.38
N ASP A 201 5.38 13.87 -8.51
CA ASP A 201 5.98 15.10 -7.97
C ASP A 201 6.87 14.82 -6.75
N ALA A 202 6.61 13.72 -6.03
CA ALA A 202 7.37 13.30 -4.86
C ALA A 202 8.23 12.06 -5.16
N VAL A 203 9.25 12.25 -6.02
CA VAL A 203 10.12 11.17 -6.51
C VAL A 203 11.59 11.58 -6.50
N VAL A 204 12.43 10.70 -5.96
CA VAL A 204 13.89 10.74 -6.11
C VAL A 204 14.30 9.58 -7.02
N VAL A 205 15.07 9.88 -8.07
CA VAL A 205 15.60 8.86 -8.99
C VAL A 205 17.06 8.63 -8.68
N TRP A 206 17.46 7.38 -8.53
CA TRP A 206 18.84 7.01 -8.19
C TRP A 206 19.29 5.74 -8.93
N ASP A 207 20.58 5.63 -9.21
CA ASP A 207 21.23 4.39 -9.62
C ASP A 207 21.58 3.59 -8.36
N ASP A 208 20.85 2.51 -8.12
CA ASP A 208 21.01 1.69 -6.92
C ASP A 208 22.26 0.81 -6.95
N LEU A 209 22.83 0.57 -8.14
CA LEU A 209 24.05 -0.22 -8.30
C LEU A 209 25.32 0.63 -8.13
N LYS A 210 25.27 1.90 -8.55
CA LYS A 210 26.39 2.85 -8.39
C LYS A 210 26.31 3.68 -7.11
N GLY A 211 25.13 3.85 -6.54
CA GLY A 211 24.92 4.76 -5.41
C GLY A 211 24.98 6.22 -5.85
N GLU A 212 24.29 6.56 -6.94
CA GLU A 212 24.27 7.93 -7.49
C GLU A 212 22.84 8.45 -7.53
N VAL A 213 22.61 9.67 -7.03
CA VAL A 213 21.31 10.36 -7.17
C VAL A 213 21.27 11.03 -8.54
N LEU A 214 20.30 10.63 -9.37
CA LEU A 214 20.16 11.11 -10.74
C LEU A 214 19.16 12.26 -10.86
N LYS A 215 18.18 12.32 -9.95
CA LYS A 215 17.19 13.40 -9.84
C LYS A 215 16.66 13.49 -8.41
N GLY A 216 16.55 14.70 -7.88
CA GLY A 216 16.07 14.97 -6.52
C GLY A 216 17.21 15.05 -5.51
N ASP A 217 16.86 14.98 -4.22
CA ASP A 217 17.80 15.07 -3.09
C ASP A 217 17.42 14.02 -2.04
N LEU A 218 18.42 13.50 -1.32
CA LEU A 218 18.25 12.57 -0.19
C LEU A 218 18.25 13.28 1.17
N ASN A 219 18.57 14.57 1.24
CA ASN A 219 18.47 15.35 2.47
C ASN A 219 17.03 15.68 2.87
N GLY A 220 16.81 15.89 4.17
CA GLY A 220 15.56 16.42 4.70
C GLY A 220 14.44 15.40 4.92
N PHE A 221 14.75 14.10 4.85
CA PHE A 221 13.84 13.03 5.28
C PHE A 221 14.07 12.68 6.75
N ASP A 222 12.98 12.47 7.49
CA ASP A 222 13.05 11.98 8.87
C ASP A 222 13.37 10.49 8.93
N THR A 223 12.80 9.73 7.99
CA THR A 223 12.86 8.27 7.94
C THR A 223 13.07 7.79 6.50
N VAL A 224 13.96 6.82 6.32
CA VAL A 224 14.14 6.11 5.04
C VAL A 224 13.73 4.64 5.22
N ILE A 225 12.87 4.14 4.34
CA ILE A 225 12.39 2.76 4.33
C ILE A 225 12.89 2.07 3.06
N HIS A 226 13.72 1.04 3.20
CA HIS A 226 14.35 0.30 2.11
C HIS A 226 13.73 -1.09 1.92
N MET A 227 12.80 -1.21 0.97
CA MET A 227 12.12 -2.47 0.64
C MET A 227 12.45 -2.98 -0.76
N ALA A 228 13.51 -2.46 -1.40
CA ALA A 228 13.85 -2.86 -2.76
C ALA A 228 14.56 -4.23 -2.76
N GLY A 229 14.18 -5.09 -3.72
CA GLY A 229 14.86 -6.36 -3.96
C GLY A 229 14.17 -7.15 -5.06
N ALA A 230 14.92 -8.03 -5.73
CA ALA A 230 14.33 -8.95 -6.69
C ALA A 230 13.40 -9.96 -5.98
N GLY A 231 12.23 -10.24 -6.55
CA GLY A 231 11.28 -11.18 -5.98
C GLY A 231 11.85 -12.60 -5.94
N ILE A 232 11.76 -13.23 -4.77
CA ILE A 232 12.36 -14.55 -4.57
C ILE A 232 11.63 -15.65 -5.36
N GLY A 233 10.33 -15.48 -5.60
CA GLY A 233 9.45 -16.41 -6.33
C GLY A 233 9.31 -16.15 -7.83
N ASP A 234 9.89 -15.08 -8.39
CA ASP A 234 9.57 -14.68 -9.78
C ASP A 234 10.07 -15.67 -10.84
N LYS A 235 11.15 -16.41 -10.55
CA LYS A 235 11.86 -17.28 -11.52
C LYS A 235 12.51 -18.46 -10.83
N ARG A 236 12.69 -19.58 -11.55
CA ARG A 236 13.43 -20.76 -11.08
C ARG A 236 14.85 -20.39 -10.66
N TRP A 237 15.32 -20.96 -9.55
CA TRP A 237 16.65 -20.65 -9.02
C TRP A 237 17.73 -21.46 -9.73
N ASN A 238 18.55 -20.75 -10.49
CA ASN A 238 19.85 -21.20 -10.96
C ASN A 238 20.95 -20.32 -10.32
N LYS A 239 22.22 -20.60 -10.59
CA LYS A 239 23.36 -19.83 -10.05
C LYS A 239 23.22 -18.32 -10.31
N LYS A 240 22.88 -17.93 -11.55
CA LYS A 240 22.68 -16.53 -11.94
C LYS A 240 21.53 -15.87 -11.19
N ARG A 241 20.40 -16.57 -10.98
CA ARG A 241 19.26 -16.01 -10.25
C ARG A 241 19.55 -15.87 -8.75
N LYS A 242 20.28 -16.82 -8.15
CA LYS A 242 20.74 -16.70 -6.76
C LYS A 242 21.62 -15.46 -6.57
N GLN A 243 22.56 -15.23 -7.49
CA GLN A 243 23.38 -14.01 -7.49
C GLN A 243 22.51 -12.74 -7.59
N ILE A 244 21.54 -12.69 -8.51
CA ILE A 244 20.61 -11.56 -8.61
C ILE A 244 19.81 -11.35 -7.31
N ILE A 245 19.34 -12.43 -6.68
CA ILE A 245 18.58 -12.35 -5.41
C ILE A 245 19.43 -11.68 -4.32
N GLU A 246 20.69 -12.05 -4.22
CA GLU A 246 21.63 -11.48 -3.26
C GLU A 246 22.02 -10.03 -3.61
N GLU A 247 22.56 -9.80 -4.82
CA GLU A 247 23.07 -8.48 -5.24
C GLU A 247 21.99 -7.41 -5.29
N SER A 248 20.76 -7.76 -5.68
CA SER A 248 19.62 -6.82 -5.68
C SER A 248 19.22 -6.31 -4.29
N ARG A 249 19.78 -6.88 -3.22
CA ARG A 249 19.56 -6.48 -1.83
C ARG A 249 20.82 -5.87 -1.25
N THR A 250 21.95 -6.57 -1.35
CA THR A 250 23.20 -6.17 -0.70
C THR A 250 23.80 -4.90 -1.32
N VAL A 251 23.86 -4.80 -2.64
CA VAL A 251 24.48 -3.67 -3.33
C VAL A 251 23.68 -2.38 -3.11
N PRO A 252 22.35 -2.33 -3.37
CA PRO A 252 21.54 -1.15 -3.07
C PRO A 252 21.56 -0.75 -1.61
N THR A 253 21.48 -1.72 -0.68
CA THR A 253 21.49 -1.42 0.76
C THR A 253 22.79 -0.75 1.18
N LYS A 254 23.94 -1.28 0.74
CA LYS A 254 25.25 -0.70 1.05
C LYS A 254 25.40 0.69 0.46
N ASN A 255 25.03 0.86 -0.81
CA ASN A 255 25.11 2.14 -1.49
C ASN A 255 24.23 3.20 -0.82
N LEU A 256 22.96 2.85 -0.54
CA LEU A 256 22.02 3.77 0.10
C LEU A 256 22.51 4.17 1.49
N THR A 257 22.85 3.22 2.34
CA THR A 257 23.29 3.51 3.72
C THR A 257 24.61 4.30 3.74
N THR A 258 25.52 4.05 2.80
CA THR A 258 26.75 4.84 2.65
C THR A 258 26.45 6.28 2.23
N LEU A 259 25.49 6.51 1.33
CA LEU A 259 25.04 7.85 0.97
C LEU A 259 24.39 8.56 2.16
N LEU A 260 23.47 7.87 2.85
CA LEU A 260 22.75 8.44 4.00
C LEU A 260 23.71 8.89 5.11
N GLY A 261 24.75 8.11 5.40
CA GLY A 261 25.75 8.46 6.41
C GLY A 261 26.65 9.64 6.05
N LYS A 262 26.62 10.12 4.79
CA LYS A 262 27.39 11.27 4.30
C LYS A 262 26.55 12.53 4.09
N LEU A 263 25.25 12.46 4.39
CA LEU A 263 24.37 13.62 4.25
C LEU A 263 24.65 14.67 5.32
N ASP A 264 24.43 15.95 4.98
CA ASP A 264 24.50 17.06 5.94
C ASP A 264 23.42 16.90 7.03
N HIS A 265 22.26 16.36 6.63
CA HIS A 265 21.14 16.08 7.51
C HIS A 265 20.68 14.63 7.33
N PRO A 266 21.37 13.65 7.94
CA PRO A 266 21.00 12.24 7.83
C PRO A 266 19.63 11.98 8.47
N PRO A 267 18.88 10.98 7.97
CA PRO A 267 17.59 10.63 8.56
C PRO A 267 17.77 10.11 9.99
N LYS A 268 16.75 10.29 10.83
CA LYS A 268 16.75 9.77 12.20
C LYS A 268 16.61 8.26 12.24
N ALA A 269 16.01 7.65 11.21
CA ALA A 269 15.80 6.23 11.13
C ALA A 269 15.98 5.66 9.72
N PHE A 270 16.59 4.48 9.66
CA PHE A 270 16.67 3.64 8.47
C PHE A 270 16.00 2.29 8.75
N ILE A 271 14.90 2.00 8.05
CA ILE A 271 14.17 0.75 8.18
C ILE A 271 14.42 -0.09 6.93
N SER A 272 15.12 -1.21 7.08
CA SER A 272 15.38 -2.14 5.99
C SER A 272 14.41 -3.31 6.05
N GLY A 273 13.89 -3.70 4.90
CA GLY A 273 13.36 -5.06 4.74
C GLY A 273 14.43 -6.08 5.12
N SER A 274 13.98 -7.22 5.62
CA SER A 274 14.76 -8.44 5.84
C SER A 274 13.84 -9.65 5.56
N ALA A 275 14.16 -10.84 6.06
CA ALA A 275 13.25 -11.99 5.95
C ALA A 275 13.51 -13.02 7.04
N ILE A 276 12.46 -13.77 7.41
CA ILE A 276 12.59 -14.95 8.30
C ILE A 276 13.53 -16.03 7.75
N GLY A 277 13.86 -15.96 6.45
CA GLY A 277 14.91 -16.76 5.83
C GLY A 277 16.28 -16.67 6.53
N PHE A 278 16.51 -15.63 7.36
CA PHE A 278 17.65 -15.53 8.28
C PHE A 278 17.83 -16.80 9.12
N TYR A 279 16.75 -17.34 9.68
CA TYR A 279 16.81 -18.48 10.61
C TYR A 279 16.95 -19.83 9.90
N GLY A 280 16.67 -19.90 8.59
CA GLY A 280 16.60 -21.16 7.85
C GLY A 280 15.43 -22.06 8.30
N ASN A 281 15.42 -23.31 7.83
CA ASN A 281 14.38 -24.27 8.22
C ASN A 281 14.68 -24.82 9.63
N ARG A 282 13.77 -24.59 10.58
CA ARG A 282 13.87 -25.02 11.98
C ARG A 282 12.72 -25.93 12.43
N LYS A 283 11.98 -26.50 11.47
CA LYS A 283 10.80 -27.35 11.69
C LYS A 283 9.79 -26.64 12.60
N GLU A 284 9.45 -27.23 13.74
CA GLU A 284 8.43 -26.75 14.69
C GLU A 284 9.03 -25.87 15.80
N LYS A 285 10.34 -25.58 15.77
CA LYS A 285 10.96 -24.74 16.80
C LYS A 285 10.41 -23.32 16.71
N LEU A 286 9.95 -22.78 17.83
CA LEU A 286 9.63 -21.36 17.98
C LEU A 286 10.92 -20.54 17.88
N LEU A 287 10.86 -19.45 17.12
CA LEU A 287 12.00 -18.58 16.85
C LEU A 287 11.63 -17.14 17.21
N ASP A 288 12.60 -16.44 17.77
CA ASP A 288 12.56 -15.01 18.10
C ASP A 288 13.82 -14.32 17.56
N GLU A 289 13.94 -13.01 17.79
CA GLU A 289 15.07 -12.20 17.31
C GLU A 289 16.42 -12.59 17.94
N THR A 290 16.42 -13.32 19.06
CA THR A 290 17.63 -13.83 19.73
C THR A 290 18.10 -15.17 19.17
N SER A 291 17.28 -15.81 18.33
CA SER A 291 17.55 -17.13 17.79
C SER A 291 18.68 -17.13 16.74
N GLU A 292 19.48 -18.19 16.74
CA GLU A 292 20.62 -18.34 15.82
C GLU A 292 20.21 -18.43 14.34
N GLY A 293 20.97 -17.75 13.50
CA GLY A 293 20.81 -17.77 12.04
C GLY A 293 21.10 -19.14 11.42
N GLY A 294 20.47 -19.41 10.27
CA GLY A 294 20.74 -20.58 9.45
C GLY A 294 22.08 -20.50 8.70
N ASP A 295 22.42 -21.60 8.04
CA ASP A 295 23.64 -21.75 7.23
C ASP A 295 23.36 -21.87 5.72
N ASN A 296 22.09 -22.03 5.34
CA ASN A 296 21.69 -22.18 3.95
C ASN A 296 21.83 -20.88 3.13
N PHE A 297 21.60 -20.99 1.81
CA PHE A 297 21.71 -19.86 0.88
C PHE A 297 20.86 -18.65 1.30
N LEU A 298 19.63 -18.86 1.79
CA LEU A 298 18.75 -17.75 2.21
C LEU A 298 19.25 -17.11 3.49
N ALA A 299 19.65 -17.90 4.47
CA ALA A 299 20.20 -17.39 5.71
C ALA A 299 21.47 -16.57 5.47
N LYS A 300 22.36 -17.05 4.58
CA LYS A 300 23.53 -16.27 4.14
C LYS A 300 23.13 -14.99 3.41
N THR A 301 22.16 -15.05 2.50
CA THR A 301 21.66 -13.88 1.77
C THR A 301 21.13 -12.82 2.73
N VAL A 302 20.32 -13.21 3.72
CA VAL A 302 19.75 -12.28 4.68
C VAL A 302 20.82 -11.71 5.60
N ARG A 303 21.76 -12.52 6.11
CA ARG A 303 22.90 -12.00 6.89
C ARG A 303 23.72 -10.98 6.11
N ASN A 304 24.04 -11.27 4.85
CA ASN A 304 24.77 -10.36 3.98
C ASN A 304 23.97 -9.08 3.71
N TRP A 305 22.65 -9.19 3.57
CA TRP A 305 21.75 -8.06 3.40
C TRP A 305 21.70 -7.16 4.64
N GLU A 306 21.50 -7.73 5.82
CA GLU A 306 21.49 -6.98 7.08
C GLU A 306 22.85 -6.31 7.33
N GLN A 307 23.96 -7.02 7.10
CA GLN A 307 25.32 -6.49 7.20
C GLN A 307 25.60 -5.38 6.18
N ALA A 308 24.98 -5.40 5.00
CA ALA A 308 25.14 -4.34 4.02
C ALA A 308 24.59 -2.99 4.52
N ALA A 309 23.71 -2.99 5.53
CA ALA A 309 23.21 -1.76 6.15
C ALA A 309 24.16 -1.18 7.21
N GLN A 310 25.27 -1.85 7.53
CA GLN A 310 26.22 -1.42 8.58
C GLN A 310 26.66 0.06 8.48
N PRO A 311 26.89 0.66 7.28
CA PRO A 311 27.26 2.08 7.20
C PRO A 311 26.25 3.02 7.85
N SER A 312 24.96 2.67 7.90
CA SER A 312 23.93 3.47 8.59
C SER A 312 24.10 3.42 10.12
N VAL A 313 24.46 2.25 10.66
CA VAL A 313 24.71 2.06 12.09
C VAL A 313 25.96 2.83 12.51
N GLU A 314 27.02 2.75 11.70
CA GLU A 314 28.29 3.47 11.91
C GLU A 314 28.09 4.99 11.86
N ALA A 315 27.15 5.46 11.03
CA ALA A 315 26.75 6.86 10.96
C ALA A 315 25.82 7.31 12.11
N GLY A 316 25.50 6.44 13.07
CA GLY A 316 24.62 6.76 14.19
C GLY A 316 23.13 6.84 13.84
N ILE A 317 22.73 6.38 12.66
CA ILE A 317 21.33 6.32 12.24
C ILE A 317 20.67 5.12 12.94
N ARG A 318 19.47 5.32 13.50
CA ARG A 318 18.70 4.22 14.11
C ARG A 318 18.27 3.24 13.03
N THR A 319 18.91 2.07 12.99
CA THR A 319 18.66 1.04 11.97
C THR A 319 17.80 -0.09 12.49
N VAL A 320 16.78 -0.46 11.72
CA VAL A 320 15.83 -1.54 12.04
C VAL A 320 15.74 -2.50 10.86
N TRP A 321 15.82 -3.81 11.12
CA TRP A 321 15.61 -4.86 10.14
C TRP A 321 14.25 -5.54 10.38
N ILE A 322 13.40 -5.56 9.35
CA ILE A 322 12.06 -6.16 9.44
C ILE A 322 12.10 -7.56 8.81
N ARG A 323 12.26 -8.60 9.64
CA ARG A 323 12.23 -10.00 9.20
C ARG A 323 10.78 -10.45 8.99
N THR A 324 10.26 -10.25 7.78
CA THR A 324 8.92 -10.67 7.36
C THR A 324 8.85 -12.11 6.87
#